data_AF-A0A971P8Q5-F1
#
_entry.id   AF-A0A971P8Q5-F1
#
_cell.length_a   1.000
_cell.length_b   1.000
_cell.length_c   1.000
_cell.angle_alpha   90.00
_cell.angle_beta   90.00
_cell.angle_gamma   90.00
#
_symmetry.space_group_name_H-M   'P 1'
#
loop_
_entity.id
_entity.type
_entity.pdbx_description
1 polymer ?
#
loop_
_entity_poly.entity_id
_entity_poly.type
_entity_poly.pdbx_seq_one_letter_code
_entity_poly.pdbx_strand_id
1 'polypeptide(L)'
;MGRFLPGYWQCALPEKLVHGKGGFDYNASVWTMGKTLEVLEKIATDRNDCYKYTCDCHGDGSSDIITITNYGISESSREKAIEKIPKNALPYCKITRYIGGPVGGWNFDVCQTPQYFMQILAATMAEDNDFGYGQFAGLNIADRYEIAKSNIAKSGLLGLKEPHYCESYYCIVSNT
;
A
#
# COMPACT_ATOMS: atom_id res chain seq x y z
N MET A 1 18.28 -3.87 50.96
CA MET A 1 18.48 -2.51 50.42
C MET A 1 19.47 -2.59 49.27
N GLY A 2 18.98 -2.65 48.03
CA GLY A 2 19.79 -2.61 46.82
C GLY A 2 19.43 -1.36 46.02
N ARG A 3 20.42 -0.54 45.68
CA ARG A 3 20.26 0.69 44.90
C ARG A 3 20.09 0.34 43.42
N PHE A 4 18.96 0.74 42.82
CA PHE A 4 18.80 0.80 41.37
C PHE A 4 19.30 2.15 40.85
N LEU A 5 20.20 2.11 39.86
CA LEU A 5 20.64 3.29 39.09
C LEU A 5 19.62 3.55 37.96
N PRO A 6 19.19 4.81 37.73
CA PRO A 6 18.25 5.14 36.66
C PRO A 6 19.01 5.38 35.35
N GLY A 7 18.84 4.47 34.38
CA GLY A 7 19.37 4.60 33.03
C GLY A 7 18.23 4.78 32.02
N TYR A 8 18.01 6.04 31.64
CA TYR A 8 17.44 6.55 30.39
C TYR A 8 16.65 5.58 29.48
N TRP A 9 15.33 5.57 29.65
CA TRP A 9 14.39 5.43 28.55
C TRP A 9 13.71 6.78 28.35
N GLN A 10 14.19 7.55 27.39
CA GLN A 10 13.50 8.75 26.92
C GLN A 10 13.49 8.68 25.40
N CYS A 11 12.34 8.29 24.84
CA CYS A 11 12.05 8.47 23.42
C CYS A 11 12.17 9.98 23.14
N ALA A 12 13.25 10.37 22.46
CA ALA A 12 13.46 11.73 22.05
C ALA A 12 12.39 12.09 21.01
N LEU A 13 11.49 13.02 21.36
CA LEU A 13 10.70 13.78 20.40
C LEU A 13 11.69 14.54 19.50
N PRO A 14 11.56 14.48 18.16
CA PRO A 14 12.51 15.16 17.30
C PRO A 14 12.42 16.68 17.49
N GLU A 15 13.60 17.22 17.76
CA GLU A 15 13.94 18.61 17.96
C GLU A 15 13.48 19.48 16.78
N LYS A 16 12.98 20.69 17.08
CA LYS A 16 12.49 21.66 16.10
C LYS A 16 13.56 21.94 15.02
N LEU A 17 13.27 21.60 13.77
CA LEU A 17 14.16 21.88 12.63
C LEU A 17 14.24 23.39 12.38
N VAL A 18 15.46 23.93 12.53
CA VAL A 18 15.82 25.33 12.30
C VAL A 18 15.93 25.59 10.78
N HIS A 19 15.19 26.57 10.28
CA HIS A 19 15.23 27.00 8.88
C HIS A 19 16.55 27.73 8.56
N GLY A 20 17.44 27.09 7.82
CA GLY A 20 18.64 27.69 7.22
C GLY A 20 18.35 28.19 5.80
N LYS A 21 18.60 29.47 5.55
CA LYS A 21 18.45 30.13 4.24
C LYS A 21 19.47 29.59 3.22
N GLY A 22 18.99 29.21 2.02
CA GLY A 22 19.80 29.27 0.80
C GLY A 22 20.39 27.96 0.25
N GLY A 23 19.92 26.78 0.67
CA GLY A 23 20.23 25.51 0.00
C GLY A 23 19.04 25.02 -0.84
N PHE A 24 19.29 24.36 -1.97
CA PHE A 24 18.27 23.53 -2.60
C PHE A 24 17.77 22.52 -1.54
N ASP A 25 16.50 22.66 -1.16
CA ASP A 25 15.86 21.80 -0.17
C ASP A 25 15.64 20.42 -0.81
N TYR A 26 16.60 19.50 -0.61
CA TYR A 26 16.43 18.08 -0.93
C TYR A 26 15.34 17.42 -0.08
N ASN A 27 14.81 18.13 0.92
CA ASN A 27 13.62 17.76 1.65
C ASN A 27 12.42 18.32 0.88
N ALA A 28 11.94 17.59 -0.12
CA ALA A 28 10.61 17.81 -0.68
C ALA A 28 9.52 17.49 0.38
N SER A 29 9.53 18.24 1.47
CA SER A 29 8.72 18.09 2.68
C SER A 29 7.25 18.52 2.49
N VAL A 30 6.82 18.72 1.24
CA VAL A 30 5.40 18.82 0.91
C VAL A 30 4.71 17.44 1.10
N TRP A 31 5.49 16.35 0.97
CA TRP A 31 5.08 14.95 1.18
C TRP A 31 6.03 14.27 2.19
N THR A 32 5.93 14.65 3.47
CA THR A 32 6.74 14.05 4.54
C THR A 32 6.35 12.59 4.80
N MET A 33 7.28 11.82 5.36
CA MET A 33 7.00 10.47 5.90
C MET A 33 5.78 10.47 6.83
N GLY A 34 5.58 11.53 7.62
CA GLY A 34 4.40 11.70 8.47
C GLY A 34 3.08 11.65 7.70
N LYS A 35 2.97 12.36 6.56
CA LYS A 35 1.76 12.29 5.71
C LYS A 35 1.54 10.92 5.09
N THR A 36 2.61 10.19 4.80
CA THR A 36 2.49 8.80 4.32
C THR A 36 1.97 7.90 5.43
N LEU A 37 2.47 8.04 6.66
CA LEU A 37 2.02 7.27 7.83
C LEU A 37 0.55 7.58 8.18
N GLU A 38 0.15 8.86 8.19
CA GLU A 38 -1.26 9.26 8.44
C GLU A 38 -2.24 8.68 7.41
N VAL A 39 -1.81 8.51 6.16
CA VAL A 39 -2.66 7.92 5.12
C VAL A 39 -2.68 6.40 5.23
N LEU A 40 -1.57 5.77 5.62
CA LEU A 40 -1.52 4.35 5.93
C LEU A 40 -2.43 4.00 7.12
N GLU A 41 -2.42 4.79 8.19
CA GLU A 41 -3.31 4.58 9.35
C GLU A 41 -4.79 4.46 8.97
N LYS A 42 -5.22 5.25 7.98
CA LYS A 42 -6.63 5.30 7.55
C LYS A 42 -7.07 4.09 6.73
N ILE A 43 -6.14 3.24 6.29
CA ILE A 43 -6.47 2.09 5.44
C ILE A 43 -7.11 0.95 6.23
N ALA A 44 -6.70 0.73 7.49
CA ALA A 44 -7.22 -0.34 8.33
C ALA A 44 -7.24 0.07 9.80
N THR A 45 -8.31 -0.28 10.50
CA THR A 45 -8.48 0.07 11.93
C THR A 45 -7.73 -0.89 12.85
N ASP A 46 -7.70 -2.18 12.49
CA ASP A 46 -7.05 -3.23 13.26
C ASP A 46 -6.57 -4.37 12.35
N ARG A 47 -5.92 -5.38 12.95
CA ARG A 47 -5.41 -6.53 12.21
C ARG A 47 -6.51 -7.34 11.52
N ASN A 48 -7.70 -7.47 12.11
CA ASN A 48 -8.79 -8.23 11.50
C ASN A 48 -9.35 -7.49 10.29
N ASP A 49 -9.42 -6.17 10.36
CA ASP A 49 -9.84 -5.29 9.27
C ASP A 49 -8.99 -5.49 8.00
N CYS A 50 -7.70 -5.81 8.17
CA CYS A 50 -6.79 -6.08 7.06
C CYS A 50 -7.21 -7.24 6.14
N TYR A 51 -8.07 -8.14 6.60
CA TYR A 51 -8.50 -9.33 5.86
C TYR A 51 -9.98 -9.28 5.41
N LYS A 52 -10.69 -8.18 5.69
CA LYS A 52 -12.11 -8.05 5.36
C LYS A 52 -12.31 -7.56 3.93
N TYR A 53 -13.29 -8.15 3.26
CA TYR A 53 -13.90 -7.57 2.07
C TYR A 53 -15.10 -6.75 2.52
N THR A 54 -15.16 -5.48 2.11
CA THR A 54 -16.28 -4.56 2.41
C THR A 54 -17.23 -4.37 1.21
N CYS A 55 -16.88 -4.90 0.04
CA CYS A 55 -17.69 -4.78 -1.16
C CYS A 55 -18.90 -5.72 -1.12
N ASP A 56 -19.96 -5.37 -1.87
CA ASP A 56 -21.18 -6.17 -1.93
C ASP A 56 -20.96 -7.58 -2.47
N CYS A 57 -20.01 -7.74 -3.40
CA CYS A 57 -19.82 -8.99 -4.13
C CYS A 57 -19.03 -10.07 -3.37
N HIS A 58 -18.21 -9.70 -2.38
CA HIS A 58 -17.37 -10.65 -1.63
C HIS A 58 -17.35 -10.39 -0.11
N GLY A 59 -18.09 -9.40 0.35
CA GLY A 59 -18.02 -8.85 1.69
C GLY A 59 -19.38 -8.59 2.32
N ASP A 60 -19.42 -7.61 3.22
CA ASP A 60 -20.62 -7.19 3.95
C ASP A 60 -21.41 -6.07 3.27
N GLY A 61 -20.90 -5.54 2.15
CA GLY A 61 -21.52 -4.45 1.42
C GLY A 61 -21.44 -3.07 2.07
N SER A 62 -20.59 -2.92 3.09
CA SER A 62 -20.41 -1.64 3.78
C SER A 62 -19.72 -0.58 2.92
N SER A 63 -18.93 -0.99 1.90
CA SER A 63 -18.17 -0.08 1.07
C SER A 63 -17.52 -0.77 -0.15
N ASP A 64 -17.79 -0.25 -1.35
CA ASP A 64 -17.19 -0.76 -2.61
C ASP A 64 -15.84 -0.15 -3.00
N ILE A 65 -15.31 0.82 -2.23
CA ILE A 65 -14.02 1.49 -2.53
C ILE A 65 -12.79 0.56 -2.51
N ILE A 66 -12.98 -0.72 -2.19
CA ILE A 66 -11.95 -1.77 -2.27
C ILE A 66 -11.93 -2.50 -3.61
N THR A 67 -12.88 -2.20 -4.49
CA THR A 67 -13.01 -2.82 -5.80
C THR A 67 -12.45 -1.90 -6.87
N ILE A 68 -11.63 -2.44 -7.77
CA ILE A 68 -11.17 -1.73 -8.96
C ILE A 68 -11.56 -2.48 -10.22
N THR A 69 -12.23 -1.79 -11.14
CA THR A 69 -12.52 -2.30 -12.47
C THR A 69 -11.38 -1.99 -13.42
N ASN A 70 -10.84 -3.03 -14.03
CA ASN A 70 -9.84 -2.94 -15.07
C ASN A 70 -10.50 -3.19 -16.43
N TYR A 71 -10.39 -2.20 -17.32
CA TYR A 71 -10.98 -2.27 -18.64
C TYR A 71 -10.06 -2.99 -19.62
N GLY A 72 -10.58 -4.02 -20.29
CA GLY A 72 -9.84 -4.86 -21.21
C GLY A 72 -10.43 -4.85 -22.62
N ILE A 73 -9.55 -4.83 -23.63
CA ILE A 73 -9.94 -4.86 -25.05
C ILE A 73 -10.04 -6.31 -25.56
N SER A 74 -9.30 -7.24 -24.96
CA SER A 74 -9.29 -8.66 -25.33
C SER A 74 -9.03 -9.55 -24.12
N GLU A 75 -9.39 -10.84 -24.23
CA GLU A 75 -9.12 -11.85 -23.21
C GLU A 75 -7.64 -11.95 -22.84
N SER A 76 -6.76 -11.99 -23.85
CA SER A 76 -5.31 -12.08 -23.62
C SER A 76 -4.79 -10.87 -22.87
N SER A 77 -5.30 -9.67 -23.15
CA SER A 77 -4.92 -8.46 -22.41
C SER A 77 -5.38 -8.51 -20.96
N ARG A 78 -6.57 -9.07 -20.68
CA ARG A 78 -7.11 -9.27 -19.33
C ARG A 78 -6.22 -10.20 -18.51
N GLU A 79 -5.93 -11.39 -19.01
CA GLU A 79 -5.13 -12.36 -18.27
C GLU A 79 -3.69 -11.87 -18.05
N LYS A 80 -3.06 -11.22 -19.04
CA LYS A 80 -1.75 -10.58 -18.85
C LYS A 80 -1.76 -9.48 -17.78
N ALA A 81 -2.87 -8.76 -17.62
CA ALA A 81 -3.00 -7.76 -16.56
C ALA A 81 -3.17 -8.41 -15.18
N ILE A 82 -3.92 -9.52 -15.10
CA ILE A 82 -4.06 -10.32 -13.88
C ILE A 82 -2.72 -10.95 -13.46
N GLU A 83 -1.93 -11.44 -14.41
CA GLU A 83 -0.60 -12.03 -14.18
C GLU A 83 0.40 -11.03 -13.58
N LYS A 84 0.19 -9.72 -13.73
CA LYS A 84 1.04 -8.68 -13.12
C LYS A 84 0.84 -8.57 -11.60
N ILE A 85 -0.23 -9.15 -11.05
CA ILE A 85 -0.45 -9.15 -9.62
C ILE A 85 0.60 -10.07 -8.96
N PRO A 86 1.40 -9.57 -8.00
CA PRO A 86 2.36 -10.37 -7.27
C PRO A 86 1.75 -11.62 -6.63
N LYS A 87 2.47 -12.74 -6.71
CA LYS A 87 2.00 -14.04 -6.20
C LYS A 87 1.64 -14.01 -4.71
N ASN A 88 2.37 -13.26 -3.91
CA ASN A 88 2.12 -13.08 -2.48
C ASN A 88 0.86 -12.24 -2.19
N ALA A 89 0.41 -11.41 -3.14
CA ALA A 89 -0.80 -10.60 -3.01
C ALA A 89 -2.07 -11.35 -3.46
N LEU A 90 -1.96 -12.35 -4.35
CA LEU A 90 -3.09 -13.11 -4.89
C LEU A 90 -4.06 -13.65 -3.83
N PRO A 91 -3.63 -14.21 -2.68
CA PRO A 91 -4.56 -14.72 -1.66
C PRO A 91 -5.48 -13.64 -1.05
N TYR A 92 -5.10 -12.37 -1.17
CA TYR A 92 -5.75 -11.24 -0.51
C TYR A 92 -6.63 -10.42 -1.45
N CYS A 93 -6.88 -10.94 -2.66
CA CYS A 93 -7.83 -10.37 -3.59
C CYS A 93 -8.83 -11.40 -4.14
N LYS A 94 -9.95 -10.90 -4.68
CA LYS A 94 -10.90 -11.68 -5.48
C LYS A 94 -11.01 -11.06 -6.86
N ILE A 95 -10.90 -11.92 -7.89
CA ILE A 95 -10.90 -11.49 -9.28
C ILE A 95 -12.16 -12.01 -9.95
N THR A 96 -13.00 -11.08 -10.42
CA THR A 96 -14.19 -11.38 -11.22
C THR A 96 -13.89 -11.07 -12.68
N ARG A 97 -13.98 -12.07 -13.55
CA ARG A 97 -13.72 -11.91 -14.99
C ARG A 97 -15.03 -11.72 -15.73
N TYR A 98 -15.08 -10.70 -16.58
CA TYR A 98 -16.20 -10.49 -17.49
C TYR A 98 -15.88 -11.01 -18.89
N ILE A 99 -16.87 -11.61 -19.53
CA ILE A 99 -16.76 -12.09 -20.91
C ILE A 99 -17.07 -10.90 -21.82
N GLY A 100 -16.08 -10.53 -22.63
CA GLY A 100 -16.21 -9.46 -23.60
C GLY A 100 -16.77 -9.93 -24.93
N GLY A 101 -17.17 -8.97 -25.76
CA GLY A 101 -17.54 -9.17 -27.15
C GLY A 101 -16.38 -8.90 -28.12
N PRO A 102 -16.67 -8.88 -29.44
CA PRO A 102 -15.66 -8.70 -30.49
C PRO A 102 -14.91 -7.35 -30.46
N VAL A 103 -15.45 -6.34 -29.78
CA VAL A 103 -14.94 -4.96 -29.77
C VAL A 103 -14.66 -4.41 -28.37
N GLY A 104 -14.62 -5.28 -27.35
CA GLY A 104 -14.30 -4.89 -25.96
C GLY A 104 -15.18 -5.57 -24.91
N GLY A 105 -15.09 -5.11 -23.67
CA GLY A 105 -15.83 -5.67 -22.54
C GLY A 105 -15.12 -6.84 -21.85
N TRP A 106 -13.85 -7.08 -22.16
CA TRP A 106 -13.01 -8.08 -21.51
C TRP A 106 -12.47 -7.57 -20.17
N ASN A 107 -13.35 -6.94 -19.39
CA ASN A 107 -13.02 -6.29 -18.15
C ASN A 107 -12.80 -7.33 -17.04
N PHE A 108 -12.22 -6.88 -15.95
CA PHE A 108 -12.19 -7.65 -14.71
C PHE A 108 -12.21 -6.73 -13.51
N ASP A 109 -12.89 -7.19 -12.46
CA ASP A 109 -12.85 -6.52 -11.17
C ASP A 109 -11.88 -7.23 -10.25
N VAL A 110 -11.19 -6.43 -9.43
CA VAL A 110 -10.35 -6.92 -8.36
C VAL A 110 -10.83 -6.30 -7.05
N CYS A 111 -11.38 -7.11 -6.16
CA CYS A 111 -11.67 -6.72 -4.79
C CYS A 111 -10.39 -6.91 -3.97
N GLN A 112 -9.90 -5.84 -3.33
CA GLN A 112 -8.58 -5.77 -2.71
C GLN A 112 -8.71 -5.50 -1.21
N THR A 113 -8.39 -6.49 -0.36
CA THR A 113 -8.32 -6.27 1.10
C THR A 113 -7.14 -5.39 1.47
N PRO A 114 -7.08 -4.76 2.67
CA PRO A 114 -5.90 -3.98 3.04
C PRO A 114 -4.60 -4.80 3.04
N GLN A 115 -4.69 -6.10 3.36
CA GLN A 115 -3.55 -7.01 3.27
C GLN A 115 -3.03 -7.19 1.84
N TYR A 116 -3.89 -7.09 0.82
CA TYR A 116 -3.45 -7.06 -0.57
C TYR A 116 -2.46 -5.93 -0.80
N PHE A 117 -2.82 -4.71 -0.40
CA PHE A 117 -1.95 -3.54 -0.58
C PHE A 117 -0.62 -3.70 0.17
N MET A 118 -0.64 -4.27 1.39
CA MET A 118 0.59 -4.60 2.13
C MET A 118 1.49 -5.59 1.38
N GLN A 119 0.92 -6.63 0.75
CA GLN A 119 1.70 -7.60 -0.01
C GLN A 119 2.26 -7.02 -1.31
N ILE A 120 1.55 -6.08 -1.95
CA ILE A 120 2.10 -5.31 -3.07
C ILE A 120 3.33 -4.51 -2.63
N LEU A 121 3.26 -3.83 -1.50
CA LEU A 121 4.40 -3.08 -0.95
C LEU A 121 5.56 -4.03 -0.63
N ALA A 122 5.30 -5.15 0.06
CA ALA A 122 6.32 -6.15 0.36
C ALA A 122 6.97 -6.70 -0.91
N ALA A 123 6.19 -7.01 -1.95
CA ALA A 123 6.71 -7.48 -3.23
C ALA A 123 7.59 -6.43 -3.91
N THR A 124 7.21 -5.14 -3.83
CA THR A 124 7.98 -4.03 -4.40
C THR A 124 9.33 -3.84 -3.69
N MET A 125 9.38 -4.08 -2.39
CA MET A 125 10.57 -3.88 -1.55
C MET A 125 11.52 -5.08 -1.53
N ALA A 126 11.03 -6.29 -1.83
CA ALA A 126 11.79 -7.52 -1.62
C ALA A 126 12.93 -7.79 -2.61
N GLU A 127 13.14 -6.95 -3.64
CA GLU A 127 14.13 -7.09 -4.75
C GLU A 127 14.10 -8.44 -5.55
N ASP A 128 13.53 -9.52 -5.01
CA ASP A 128 13.57 -10.91 -5.53
C ASP A 128 12.34 -11.34 -6.37
N ASN A 129 11.38 -10.45 -6.63
CA ASN A 129 10.06 -10.83 -7.15
C ASN A 129 9.72 -10.36 -8.58
N ASP A 130 10.69 -9.89 -9.37
CA ASP A 130 10.44 -9.28 -10.70
C ASP A 130 9.36 -8.15 -10.68
N PHE A 131 9.07 -7.62 -9.49
CA PHE A 131 8.04 -6.63 -9.23
C PHE A 131 8.69 -5.39 -8.63
N GLY A 132 9.11 -4.46 -9.50
CA GLY A 132 9.79 -3.23 -9.10
C GLY A 132 8.87 -2.01 -9.08
N TYR A 133 9.49 -0.84 -8.91
CA TYR A 133 8.80 0.46 -8.89
C TYR A 133 7.89 0.69 -10.10
N GLY A 134 8.32 0.31 -11.31
CA GLY A 134 7.52 0.48 -12.52
C GLY A 134 6.23 -0.33 -12.50
N GLN A 135 6.30 -1.57 -12.00
CA GLN A 135 5.16 -2.46 -11.83
C GLN A 135 4.23 -1.93 -10.72
N PHE A 136 4.77 -1.47 -9.60
CA PHE A 136 3.99 -0.81 -8.54
C PHE A 136 3.22 0.40 -9.07
N ALA A 137 3.91 1.30 -9.78
CA ALA A 137 3.32 2.51 -10.35
C ALA A 137 2.20 2.17 -11.35
N GLY A 138 2.43 1.18 -12.23
CA GLY A 138 1.49 0.77 -13.27
C GLY A 138 0.36 -0.18 -12.84
N LEU A 139 0.37 -0.70 -11.61
CA LEU A 139 -0.67 -1.60 -11.11
C LEU A 139 -1.93 -0.81 -10.71
N ASN A 140 -3.09 -1.15 -11.26
CA ASN A 140 -4.34 -0.53 -10.83
C ASN A 140 -4.70 -0.96 -9.40
N ILE A 141 -5.05 0.02 -8.57
CA ILE A 141 -5.37 -0.16 -7.16
C ILE A 141 -6.76 0.43 -6.90
N ALA A 142 -7.48 -0.10 -5.91
CA ALA A 142 -8.78 0.43 -5.53
C ALA A 142 -8.67 1.81 -4.86
N ASP A 143 -9.74 2.60 -4.96
CA ASP A 143 -9.85 3.97 -4.45
C ASP A 143 -9.37 4.11 -2.99
N ARG A 144 -9.62 3.09 -2.15
CA ARG A 144 -9.14 3.03 -0.75
C ARG A 144 -7.65 3.34 -0.62
N TYR A 145 -6.85 2.91 -1.59
CA TYR A 145 -5.39 2.89 -1.51
C TYR A 145 -4.73 3.93 -2.42
N GLU A 146 -5.47 4.64 -3.28
CA GLU A 146 -4.87 5.52 -4.28
C GLU A 146 -4.03 6.64 -3.66
N ILE A 147 -4.55 7.29 -2.61
CA ILE A 147 -3.83 8.35 -1.91
C ILE A 147 -2.55 7.79 -1.26
N ALA A 148 -2.64 6.61 -0.63
CA ALA A 148 -1.49 5.96 -0.02
C ALA A 148 -0.43 5.59 -1.05
N LYS A 149 -0.85 4.99 -2.16
CA LYS A 149 0.00 4.62 -3.30
C LYS A 149 0.71 5.86 -3.85
N SER A 150 0.00 6.96 -4.04
CA SER A 150 0.57 8.23 -4.52
C SER A 150 1.62 8.78 -3.56
N ASN A 151 1.34 8.76 -2.25
CA ASN A 151 2.25 9.27 -1.23
C ASN A 151 3.52 8.41 -1.13
N ILE A 152 3.39 7.08 -1.15
CA ILE A 152 4.52 6.14 -1.11
C ILE A 152 5.41 6.30 -2.36
N ALA A 153 4.81 6.43 -3.54
CA ALA A 153 5.56 6.66 -4.78
C ALA A 153 6.35 7.98 -4.73
N LYS A 154 5.79 9.01 -4.09
CA LYS A 154 6.43 10.34 -3.97
C LYS A 154 7.44 10.44 -2.83
N SER A 155 7.27 9.68 -1.75
CA SER A 155 8.11 9.81 -0.55
C SER A 155 9.47 9.13 -0.65
N GLY A 156 9.75 8.41 -1.73
CA GLY A 156 11.01 7.67 -1.91
C GLY A 156 11.14 6.42 -1.04
N LEU A 157 10.07 6.01 -0.33
CA LEU A 157 10.04 4.79 0.50
C LEU A 157 10.45 3.55 -0.27
N LEU A 158 10.06 3.49 -1.55
CA LEU A 158 10.33 2.36 -2.45
C LEU A 158 11.80 2.23 -2.87
N GLY A 159 12.67 3.17 -2.47
CA GLY A 159 14.11 3.14 -2.73
C GLY A 159 14.97 2.70 -1.54
N LEU A 160 14.35 2.35 -0.41
CA LEU A 160 15.08 1.86 0.78
C LEU A 160 15.38 0.37 0.62
N LYS A 161 16.67 0.03 0.49
CA LYS A 161 17.18 -1.33 0.21
C LYS A 161 17.21 -2.31 1.39
N GLU A 162 16.71 -1.90 2.55
CA GLU A 162 16.76 -2.73 3.76
C GLU A 162 15.43 -3.47 3.96
N PRO A 163 15.43 -4.72 4.48
CA PRO A 163 14.21 -5.51 4.62
C PRO A 163 13.27 -4.89 5.64
N HIS A 164 12.20 -4.27 5.14
CA HIS A 164 11.10 -3.78 5.96
C HIS A 164 9.91 -4.74 5.85
N TYR A 165 9.49 -5.33 6.96
CA TYR A 165 8.21 -6.03 7.03
C TYR A 165 7.11 -5.00 6.84
N CYS A 166 6.37 -5.02 5.73
CA CYS A 166 5.34 -4.02 5.46
C CYS A 166 4.21 -4.07 6.51
N GLU A 167 4.00 -5.23 7.12
CA GLU A 167 3.14 -5.43 8.28
C GLU A 167 3.53 -4.53 9.47
N SER A 168 4.81 -4.19 9.60
CA SER A 168 5.28 -3.33 10.68
C SER A 168 4.84 -1.87 10.53
N TYR A 169 4.62 -1.38 9.30
CA TYR A 169 4.21 0.02 9.10
C TYR A 169 2.81 0.29 9.66
N TYR A 170 1.88 -0.65 9.55
CA TYR A 170 0.54 -0.49 10.15
C TYR A 170 0.58 -0.66 11.67
N CYS A 171 1.37 -1.62 12.17
CA CYS A 171 1.54 -1.84 13.62
C CYS A 171 2.20 -0.65 14.35
N ILE A 172 3.00 0.16 13.66
CA ILE A 172 3.62 1.36 14.21
C ILE A 172 2.59 2.49 14.36
N VAL A 173 1.69 2.65 13.40
CA VAL A 173 0.74 3.77 13.39
C VAL A 173 -0.52 3.46 14.20
N SER A 174 -0.93 2.19 14.31
CA SER A 174 -2.10 1.78 15.10
C SER A 174 -1.85 1.63 16.61
N ASN A 175 -0.63 1.93 17.11
CA ASN A 175 -0.23 1.79 18.52
C ASN A 175 0.06 3.14 19.20
N THR A 176 -0.31 4.26 18.59
CA THR A 176 -0.30 5.60 19.19
C THR A 176 -1.70 6.07 19.52
#